data_AF-A9B4A2-F1
#
_entry.id   AF-A9B4A2-F1
#
_cell.length_a   1.000
_cell.length_b   1.000
_cell.length_c   1.000
_cell.angle_alpha   90.00
_cell.angle_beta   90.00
_cell.angle_gamma   90.00
#
_symmetry.space_group_name_H-M   'P 1'
#
loop_
_entity.id
_entity.type
_entity.pdbx_description
1 polymer ?
#
loop_
_entity_poly.entity_id
_entity_poly.type
_entity_poly.pdbx_seq_one_letter_code
_entity_poly.pdbx_strand_id
1 'polypeptide(L)'
;MSRIRASFRLAIVLLAMLFLVGPVFVARAHVSPAQTQAPATPNDTQYLWIAGSSFQTRDSTTAFETTRNVNNQPTGCIYATSSGEFTAPVAVPNGATILGLDYYLYDTSTTQTKAELTLNDSDMVTPRELITVEISSSVGLTNTYAPMGALYAPYVVNMQTRGLFLEWFPRVTNAAMQLCGVRIAYTAPAEPRPSTDYLFIVGSTLVNTNSSTEHGYAGAGCTFVKINGRTLNADVDLPQGSQLTAVRSYFRDVNNADLTVKLIASNGQGVTNTLATLTSPVSNTAVVNADQSLNYTVNESSESLSVLADFGGVLSNQIRLCGVRFQYTNPSAKPTQDSRFITGSTFVPRRSNVSYTSDANGCVNVSNEVEDLTTNVTAPEGAKAARVTFYYKNAAAGPTLNLYSFVGSGDFTSITSVPVMGTGTQNAVNINYPIENAEKGFALVWDASSASSEYALCGAKIDFLYTQQVFLPAAMNNY
;
A
#
# COMPACT_ATOMS: atom_id res chain seq x y z
N MET A 1 42.68 -18.24 61.20
CA MET A 1 42.52 -17.32 62.35
C MET A 1 41.44 -16.29 62.02
N SER A 2 40.39 -16.22 62.85
CA SER A 2 39.49 -15.06 63.13
C SER A 2 38.85 -14.30 61.94
N ARG A 3 37.62 -14.56 61.47
CA ARG A 3 36.27 -14.15 61.97
C ARG A 3 36.18 -12.76 62.62
N ILE A 4 35.41 -11.83 62.03
CA ILE A 4 34.48 -10.88 62.72
C ILE A 4 33.26 -10.60 61.83
N ARG A 5 32.06 -10.67 62.44
CA ARG A 5 30.71 -10.33 61.93
C ARG A 5 30.28 -8.95 62.48
N ALA A 6 29.38 -8.25 61.77
CA ALA A 6 28.24 -7.43 62.28
C ALA A 6 27.64 -6.68 61.07
N SER A 7 26.39 -6.79 60.59
CA SER A 7 25.04 -6.75 61.20
C SER A 7 24.74 -5.45 61.95
N PHE A 8 24.05 -4.51 61.28
CA PHE A 8 23.24 -3.48 61.93
C PHE A 8 21.95 -3.24 61.12
N ARG A 9 20.82 -3.58 61.75
CA ARG A 9 19.47 -3.12 61.38
C ARG A 9 19.18 -1.90 62.25
N LEU A 10 18.57 -0.85 61.69
CA LEU A 10 17.84 0.13 62.50
C LEU A 10 16.55 0.52 61.77
N ALA A 11 15.43 0.18 62.39
CA ALA A 11 14.10 0.68 62.07
C ALA A 11 13.80 1.85 63.02
N ILE A 12 13.21 2.93 62.50
CA ILE A 12 12.59 3.98 63.32
C ILE A 12 11.21 4.30 62.72
N VAL A 13 10.20 4.14 63.57
CA VAL A 13 8.81 4.57 63.45
C VAL A 13 8.62 5.72 64.46
N LEU A 14 7.98 6.83 64.06
CA LEU A 14 7.13 7.71 64.89
C LEU A 14 6.62 8.86 63.97
N LEU A 15 5.33 8.99 63.65
CA LEU A 15 4.15 9.48 64.41
C LEU A 15 4.07 11.02 64.56
N ALA A 16 3.14 11.58 63.78
CA ALA A 16 2.24 12.73 63.95
C ALA A 16 2.59 13.91 64.88
N MET A 17 2.46 15.14 64.34
CA MET A 17 1.85 16.27 65.07
C MET A 17 1.04 17.18 64.12
N LEU A 18 -0.21 17.40 64.53
CA LEU A 18 -1.14 18.45 64.12
C LEU A 18 -0.52 19.84 64.30
N PHE A 19 -0.72 20.74 63.32
CA PHE A 19 -0.86 22.17 63.60
C PHE A 19 -2.03 22.75 62.80
N LEU A 20 -3.04 23.18 63.57
CA LEU A 20 -4.13 24.06 63.17
C LEU A 20 -3.59 25.49 63.02
N VAL A 21 -3.62 26.04 61.81
CA VAL A 21 -3.61 27.49 61.58
C VAL A 21 -4.53 27.79 60.40
N GLY A 22 -5.68 28.40 60.68
CA GLY A 22 -6.59 28.89 59.64
C GLY A 22 -6.12 30.25 59.10
N PRO A 23 -6.47 30.57 57.84
CA PRO A 23 -6.53 31.96 57.40
C PRO A 23 -7.92 32.39 56.94
N VAL A 24 -8.16 33.65 57.28
CA VAL A 24 -9.20 34.60 56.87
C VAL A 24 -9.62 34.48 55.41
N PHE A 25 -10.93 34.32 55.17
CA PHE A 25 -11.55 34.47 53.85
C PHE A 25 -11.57 35.95 53.44
N VAL A 26 -10.76 36.32 52.46
CA VAL A 26 -10.95 37.55 51.66
C VAL A 26 -11.54 37.13 50.33
N ALA A 27 -12.81 37.45 50.10
CA ALA A 27 -13.48 37.23 48.82
C ALA A 27 -12.93 38.20 47.78
N ARG A 28 -11.97 37.74 46.98
CA ARG A 28 -11.52 38.40 45.76
C ARG A 28 -12.32 37.82 44.60
N ALA A 29 -13.07 38.65 43.89
CA ALA A 29 -13.72 38.26 42.65
C ALA A 29 -12.62 37.81 41.66
N HIS A 30 -12.52 36.50 41.44
CA HIS A 30 -11.76 35.96 40.32
C HIS A 30 -12.58 36.22 39.06
N VAL A 31 -12.17 37.25 38.31
CA VAL A 31 -12.42 37.29 36.88
C VAL A 31 -11.68 36.09 36.32
N SER A 32 -12.42 35.04 35.95
CA SER A 32 -11.87 33.93 35.19
C SER A 32 -11.21 34.53 33.94
N PRO A 33 -9.91 34.28 33.69
CA PRO A 33 -9.39 34.56 32.36
C PRO A 33 -10.27 33.79 31.38
N ALA A 34 -10.75 34.51 30.36
CA ALA A 34 -11.39 33.90 29.22
C ALA A 34 -10.50 32.72 28.79
N GLN A 35 -11.07 31.51 28.79
CA GLN A 35 -10.42 30.36 28.17
C GLN A 35 -10.35 30.66 26.68
N THR A 36 -9.27 31.30 26.28
CA THR A 36 -8.75 31.29 24.93
C THR A 36 -8.43 29.86 24.58
N GLN A 37 -8.90 29.45 23.40
CA GLN A 37 -8.85 28.10 22.82
C GLN A 37 -9.78 27.08 23.47
N ALA A 38 -10.89 26.86 22.76
CA ALA A 38 -11.48 25.53 22.70
C ALA A 38 -10.39 24.49 22.39
N PRO A 39 -10.46 23.29 22.99
CA PRO A 39 -9.47 22.23 22.81
C PRO A 39 -9.30 21.87 21.33
N ALA A 40 -8.07 21.51 20.93
CA ALA A 40 -7.79 20.93 19.62
C ALA A 40 -8.86 19.88 19.25
N THR A 41 -9.45 20.02 18.07
CA THR A 41 -10.36 19.02 17.51
C THR A 41 -9.67 17.66 17.47
N PRO A 42 -10.34 16.56 17.86
CA PRO A 42 -9.77 15.22 17.82
C PRO A 42 -9.29 14.85 16.39
N ASN A 43 -8.00 14.53 16.28
CA ASN A 43 -7.35 13.69 15.28
C ASN A 43 -7.72 13.91 13.78
N ASP A 44 -7.22 14.99 13.17
CA ASP A 44 -7.12 15.10 11.69
C ASP A 44 -6.13 14.10 11.07
N THR A 45 -5.45 13.29 11.88
CA THR A 45 -4.53 12.26 11.44
C THR A 45 -5.28 11.06 10.89
N GLN A 46 -5.05 10.80 9.61
CA GLN A 46 -5.42 9.59 8.90
C GLN A 46 -4.20 8.69 8.73
N TYR A 47 -4.46 7.42 8.44
CA TYR A 47 -3.43 6.42 8.26
C TYR A 47 -3.62 5.68 6.94
N LEU A 48 -2.51 5.45 6.24
CA LEU A 48 -2.40 4.48 5.17
C LEU A 48 -1.57 3.32 5.70
N TRP A 49 -2.12 2.11 5.68
CA TRP A 49 -1.38 0.91 6.05
C TRP A 49 -1.09 0.05 4.83
N ILE A 50 0.16 -0.39 4.71
CA ILE A 50 0.64 -1.31 3.68
C ILE A 50 1.19 -2.56 4.37
N ALA A 51 0.57 -3.71 4.14
CA ALA A 51 1.03 -4.97 4.74
C ALA A 51 2.40 -5.37 4.15
N GLY A 52 3.31 -5.90 4.98
CA GLY A 52 4.63 -6.33 4.52
C GLY A 52 4.54 -7.35 3.39
N SER A 53 3.61 -8.30 3.48
CA SER A 53 3.34 -9.31 2.45
C SER A 53 2.86 -8.75 1.10
N SER A 54 2.57 -7.46 1.00
CA SER A 54 2.20 -6.80 -0.26
C SER A 54 3.37 -6.07 -0.94
N PHE A 55 4.50 -5.95 -0.26
CA PHE A 55 5.73 -5.43 -0.86
C PHE A 55 6.18 -6.36 -1.98
N GLN A 56 6.71 -5.75 -3.02
CA GLN A 56 7.20 -6.42 -4.21
C GLN A 56 8.71 -6.29 -4.25
N THR A 57 9.37 -7.22 -4.90
CA THR A 57 10.81 -7.07 -5.13
C THR A 57 11.04 -5.91 -6.08
N ARG A 58 12.00 -5.03 -5.75
CA ARG A 58 12.43 -3.97 -6.66
C ARG A 58 13.16 -4.52 -7.90
N ASP A 59 13.68 -5.74 -7.76
CA ASP A 59 14.39 -6.49 -8.77
C ASP A 59 13.97 -7.96 -8.66
N SER A 60 13.44 -8.54 -9.74
CA SER A 60 12.87 -9.90 -9.70
C SER A 60 13.89 -11.00 -9.44
N THR A 61 15.20 -10.72 -9.51
CA THR A 61 16.23 -11.70 -9.09
C THR A 61 16.34 -11.82 -7.57
N THR A 62 15.67 -10.93 -6.83
CA THR A 62 15.53 -11.02 -5.38
C THR A 62 14.57 -12.15 -5.05
N ALA A 63 15.08 -13.19 -4.38
CA ALA A 63 14.26 -14.25 -3.85
C ALA A 63 13.66 -13.80 -2.52
N PHE A 64 12.40 -14.16 -2.28
CA PHE A 64 11.67 -13.77 -1.08
C PHE A 64 10.63 -14.81 -0.70
N GLU A 65 10.20 -14.73 0.55
CA GLU A 65 9.05 -15.47 1.06
C GLU A 65 8.26 -14.59 2.02
N THR A 66 6.97 -14.89 2.15
CA THR A 66 6.12 -14.31 3.19
C THR A 66 5.84 -15.36 4.25
N THR A 67 5.94 -14.97 5.51
CA THR A 67 5.91 -15.91 6.63
C THR A 67 4.52 -16.53 6.77
N ARG A 68 4.47 -17.81 7.17
CA ARG A 68 3.26 -18.51 7.60
C ARG A 68 3.36 -18.82 9.09
N ASN A 69 2.24 -18.80 9.80
CA ASN A 69 2.22 -19.20 11.20
C ASN A 69 2.33 -20.73 11.35
N VAL A 70 2.35 -21.22 12.60
CA VAL A 70 2.44 -22.66 12.90
C VAL A 70 1.30 -23.52 12.34
N ASN A 71 0.18 -22.89 11.98
CA ASN A 71 -0.98 -23.54 11.35
C ASN A 71 -0.97 -23.37 9.82
N ASN A 72 0.17 -22.99 9.24
CA ASN A 72 0.36 -22.71 7.81
C ASN A 72 -0.49 -21.54 7.28
N GLN A 73 -1.00 -20.68 8.16
CA GLN A 73 -1.83 -19.54 7.78
C GLN A 73 -0.95 -18.32 7.45
N PRO A 74 -1.36 -17.47 6.50
CA PRO A 74 -0.57 -16.33 6.05
C PRO A 74 -0.35 -15.30 7.16
N THR A 75 0.90 -14.90 7.40
CA THR A 75 1.20 -13.68 8.17
C THR A 75 1.29 -12.46 7.26
N GLY A 76 1.33 -11.27 7.86
CA GLY A 76 1.53 -10.01 7.15
C GLY A 76 3.00 -9.72 6.80
N CYS A 77 3.94 -10.60 7.12
CA CYS A 77 5.37 -10.33 6.99
C CYS A 77 6.00 -10.92 5.71
N ILE A 78 7.01 -10.22 5.19
CA ILE A 78 7.87 -10.61 4.08
C ILE A 78 9.34 -10.60 4.50
N TYR A 79 10.15 -11.51 3.97
CA TYR A 79 11.61 -11.48 4.12
C TYR A 79 12.29 -11.89 2.81
N ALA A 80 13.51 -11.40 2.63
CA ALA A 80 14.35 -11.83 1.52
C ALA A 80 15.02 -13.17 1.81
N THR A 81 15.14 -14.04 0.81
CA THR A 81 15.95 -15.27 0.84
C THR A 81 17.21 -15.17 -0.02
N SER A 82 17.33 -14.11 -0.82
CA SER A 82 18.58 -13.67 -1.46
C SER A 82 18.78 -12.16 -1.30
N SER A 83 19.94 -11.63 -1.71
CA SER A 83 20.18 -10.18 -1.62
C SER A 83 19.25 -9.41 -2.53
N GLY A 84 18.61 -8.36 -2.00
CA GLY A 84 17.77 -7.48 -2.79
C GLY A 84 16.97 -6.54 -1.91
N GLU A 85 16.03 -5.86 -2.55
CA GLU A 85 15.29 -4.75 -1.96
C GLU A 85 13.84 -4.84 -2.38
N PHE A 86 12.95 -4.23 -1.60
CA PHE A 86 11.52 -4.28 -1.82
C PHE A 86 10.93 -2.89 -2.00
N THR A 87 9.81 -2.81 -2.73
CA THR A 87 9.05 -1.60 -2.98
C THR A 87 7.56 -1.81 -2.74
N ALA A 88 6.86 -0.73 -2.42
CA ALA A 88 5.40 -0.70 -2.39
C ALA A 88 4.86 0.66 -2.86
N PRO A 89 3.70 0.70 -3.55
CA PRO A 89 3.07 1.95 -3.94
C PRO A 89 2.51 2.69 -2.72
N VAL A 90 2.56 4.03 -2.76
CA VAL A 90 2.01 4.90 -1.69
C VAL A 90 0.84 5.71 -2.23
N ALA A 91 -0.38 5.28 -1.92
CA ALA A 91 -1.63 5.90 -2.35
C ALA A 91 -2.14 6.97 -1.36
N VAL A 92 -1.26 7.86 -0.87
CA VAL A 92 -1.69 8.99 -0.04
C VAL A 92 -2.32 10.06 -0.95
N PRO A 93 -3.48 10.65 -0.59
CA PRO A 93 -4.16 11.63 -1.44
C PRO A 93 -3.29 12.86 -1.77
N ASN A 94 -3.44 13.38 -2.99
CA ASN A 94 -2.81 14.64 -3.38
C ASN A 94 -3.26 15.79 -2.47
N GLY A 95 -2.33 16.65 -2.06
CA GLY A 95 -2.60 17.73 -1.11
C GLY A 95 -2.63 17.33 0.37
N ALA A 96 -2.53 16.03 0.69
CA ALA A 96 -2.36 15.59 2.07
C ALA A 96 -0.99 16.03 2.63
N THR A 97 -0.89 16.20 3.95
CA THR A 97 0.41 16.49 4.60
C THR A 97 0.90 15.25 5.32
N ILE A 98 2.06 14.73 4.92
CA ILE A 98 2.66 13.56 5.59
C ILE A 98 3.29 14.01 6.92
N LEU A 99 2.94 13.32 7.99
CA LEU A 99 3.41 13.60 9.36
C LEU A 99 4.63 12.74 9.71
N GLY A 100 4.61 11.49 9.28
CA GLY A 100 5.63 10.49 9.56
C GLY A 100 5.18 9.11 9.15
N LEU A 101 5.96 8.11 9.51
CA LEU A 101 5.65 6.72 9.25
C LEU A 101 6.14 5.81 10.39
N ASP A 102 5.54 4.64 10.50
CA ASP A 102 5.97 3.55 11.36
C ASP A 102 6.34 2.36 10.47
N TYR A 103 7.55 1.82 10.64
CA TYR A 103 7.92 0.51 10.12
C TYR A 103 7.75 -0.53 11.20
N TYR A 104 7.06 -1.61 10.87
CA TYR A 104 6.85 -2.75 11.75
C TYR A 104 7.68 -3.93 11.27
N LEU A 105 8.57 -4.43 12.12
CA LEU A 105 9.52 -5.49 11.79
C LEU A 105 9.49 -6.60 12.83
N TYR A 106 9.78 -7.81 12.35
CA TYR A 106 10.28 -8.90 13.17
C TYR A 106 11.78 -9.06 12.89
N ASP A 107 12.64 -8.61 13.80
CA ASP A 107 14.10 -8.65 13.67
C ASP A 107 14.77 -9.32 14.88
N THR A 108 15.20 -10.57 14.68
CA THR A 108 16.04 -11.31 15.63
C THR A 108 17.51 -11.32 15.21
N SER A 109 17.87 -10.56 14.18
CA SER A 109 19.24 -10.47 13.69
C SER A 109 20.07 -9.46 14.47
N THR A 110 21.40 -9.48 14.30
CA THR A 110 22.29 -8.47 14.91
C THR A 110 22.62 -7.32 13.94
N THR A 111 22.00 -7.28 12.77
CA THR A 111 22.36 -6.38 11.68
C THR A 111 21.27 -5.32 11.52
N GLN A 112 21.67 -4.05 11.42
CA GLN A 112 20.71 -2.97 11.18
C GLN A 112 20.10 -3.05 9.77
N THR A 113 18.84 -2.67 9.62
CA THR A 113 18.18 -2.51 8.31
C THR A 113 17.82 -1.05 8.05
N LYS A 114 17.56 -0.72 6.78
CA LYS A 114 17.16 0.61 6.33
C LYS A 114 15.82 0.51 5.63
N ALA A 115 14.95 1.48 5.84
CA ALA A 115 13.73 1.63 5.08
C ALA A 115 13.45 3.12 4.79
N GLU A 116 12.85 3.40 3.64
CA GLU A 116 12.73 4.77 3.12
C GLU A 116 11.33 5.03 2.54
N LEU A 117 10.83 6.24 2.78
CA LEU A 117 9.79 6.84 1.95
C LEU A 117 10.45 7.71 0.90
N THR A 118 10.35 7.27 -0.35
CA THR A 118 11.04 7.87 -1.47
C THR A 118 10.07 8.65 -2.34
N LEU A 119 10.49 9.86 -2.68
CA LEU A 119 9.85 10.75 -3.62
C LEU A 119 10.56 10.69 -4.96
N ASN A 120 9.79 10.52 -6.02
CA ASN A 120 10.30 10.56 -7.38
C ASN A 120 9.75 11.78 -8.10
N ASP A 121 10.63 12.68 -8.53
CA ASP A 121 10.21 13.88 -9.26
C ASP A 121 9.85 13.57 -10.72
N SER A 122 9.11 14.48 -11.35
CA SER A 122 8.67 14.35 -12.74
C SER A 122 9.81 14.25 -13.75
N ASP A 123 11.03 14.66 -13.37
CA ASP A 123 12.22 14.46 -14.20
C ASP A 123 12.76 13.03 -14.12
N MET A 124 12.36 12.25 -13.09
CA MET A 124 12.70 10.86 -12.83
C MET A 124 14.22 10.62 -12.89
N VAL A 125 15.02 11.60 -12.44
CA VAL A 125 16.50 11.51 -12.47
C VAL A 125 17.07 11.21 -11.10
N THR A 126 16.58 11.88 -10.05
CA THR A 126 17.14 11.75 -8.70
C THR A 126 16.03 11.57 -7.69
N PRO A 127 15.85 10.37 -7.12
CA PRO A 127 14.89 10.18 -6.05
C PRO A 127 15.32 10.99 -4.82
N ARG A 128 14.34 11.47 -4.05
CA ARG A 128 14.54 12.18 -2.80
C ARG A 128 14.00 11.33 -1.66
N GLU A 129 14.86 11.05 -0.68
CA GLU A 129 14.48 10.34 0.54
C GLU A 129 13.77 11.34 1.47
N LEU A 130 12.43 11.23 1.60
CA LEU A 130 11.66 12.12 2.47
C LEU A 130 11.79 11.74 3.93
N ILE A 131 11.82 10.43 4.18
CA ILE A 131 11.99 9.83 5.50
C ILE A 131 12.90 8.62 5.32
N THR A 132 13.96 8.55 6.13
CA THR A 132 14.84 7.40 6.23
C THR A 132 14.76 6.86 7.65
N VAL A 133 14.56 5.56 7.79
CA VAL A 133 14.48 4.87 9.07
C VAL A 133 15.59 3.86 9.13
N GLU A 134 16.57 4.12 9.99
CA GLU A 134 17.55 3.13 10.39
C GLU A 134 16.98 2.33 11.56
N ILE A 135 16.87 1.04 11.38
CA ILE A 135 16.23 0.16 12.35
C ILE A 135 17.30 -0.75 12.91
N SER A 136 17.71 -0.44 14.12
CA SER A 136 18.60 -1.27 14.91
C SER A 136 17.76 -2.17 15.80
N SER A 137 17.95 -3.49 15.77
CA SER A 137 18.09 -4.31 16.98
C SER A 137 17.86 -5.81 16.77
N SER A 138 18.31 -6.56 17.78
CA SER A 138 18.23 -8.02 17.98
C SER A 138 17.10 -8.44 18.92
N VAL A 139 15.91 -7.85 18.80
CA VAL A 139 14.80 -8.04 19.76
C VAL A 139 13.44 -8.23 19.09
N GLY A 140 13.29 -9.31 18.32
CA GLY A 140 11.98 -9.84 17.92
C GLY A 140 11.09 -8.79 17.25
N LEU A 141 9.83 -8.70 17.69
CA LEU A 141 8.87 -7.72 17.16
C LEU A 141 9.19 -6.31 17.65
N THR A 142 9.38 -5.38 16.71
CA THR A 142 9.63 -3.98 16.99
C THR A 142 8.91 -3.08 15.98
N ASN A 143 8.65 -1.84 16.38
CA ASN A 143 8.24 -0.80 15.47
C ASN A 143 9.10 0.45 15.68
N THR A 144 9.45 1.11 14.58
CA THR A 144 10.22 2.35 14.62
C THR A 144 9.43 3.44 13.92
N TYR A 145 9.05 4.46 14.69
CA TYR A 145 8.47 5.68 14.14
C TYR A 145 9.58 6.61 13.64
N ALA A 146 9.39 7.17 12.45
CA ALA A 146 10.21 8.26 11.95
C ALA A 146 9.33 9.43 11.51
N PRO A 147 9.54 10.64 12.05
CA PRO A 147 8.84 11.83 11.58
C PRO A 147 9.33 12.23 10.19
N MET A 148 8.59 13.12 9.53
CA MET A 148 9.06 13.79 8.32
C MET A 148 10.45 14.41 8.51
N GLY A 149 11.37 14.17 7.57
CA GLY A 149 12.71 14.75 7.63
C GLY A 149 12.67 16.28 7.65
N ALA A 150 13.54 16.90 8.46
CA ALA A 150 13.53 18.35 8.67
C ALA A 150 13.70 19.18 7.37
N LEU A 151 14.36 18.62 6.35
CA LEU A 151 14.53 19.26 5.04
C LEU A 151 13.21 19.40 4.27
N TYR A 152 12.24 18.53 4.53
CA TYR A 152 10.99 18.44 3.79
C TYR A 152 9.75 18.74 4.64
N ALA A 153 9.89 18.95 5.96
CA ALA A 153 8.78 19.19 6.86
C ALA A 153 8.23 20.64 6.79
N PRO A 154 6.91 20.85 6.69
CA PRO A 154 5.88 19.87 6.36
C PRO A 154 5.91 19.50 4.87
N TYR A 155 5.75 18.21 4.55
CA TYR A 155 5.67 17.77 3.17
C TYR A 155 4.22 17.61 2.74
N VAL A 156 3.79 18.45 1.81
CA VAL A 156 2.48 18.35 1.16
C VAL A 156 2.62 17.50 -0.10
N VAL A 157 1.85 16.42 -0.19
CA VAL A 157 1.83 15.51 -1.34
C VAL A 157 1.46 16.27 -2.60
N ASN A 158 2.28 16.14 -3.64
CA ASN A 158 2.01 16.69 -4.97
C ASN A 158 2.17 15.59 -6.02
N MET A 159 1.08 14.86 -6.27
CA MET A 159 1.02 13.79 -7.27
C MET A 159 0.99 14.32 -8.72
N GLN A 160 0.82 15.63 -8.92
CA GLN A 160 0.88 16.22 -10.26
C GLN A 160 2.29 16.12 -10.84
N THR A 161 3.30 16.36 -10.03
CA THR A 161 4.70 16.40 -10.48
C THR A 161 5.56 15.31 -9.85
N ARG A 162 5.03 14.49 -8.95
CA ARG A 162 5.85 13.54 -8.19
C ARG A 162 5.11 12.25 -7.90
N GLY A 163 5.84 11.15 -7.81
CA GLY A 163 5.33 9.86 -7.33
C GLY A 163 5.93 9.51 -5.96
N LEU A 164 5.16 8.84 -5.12
CA LEU A 164 5.62 8.33 -3.82
C LEU A 164 5.64 6.80 -3.85
N PHE A 165 6.68 6.22 -3.27
CA PHE A 165 6.78 4.79 -3.05
C PHE A 165 7.64 4.52 -1.81
N LEU A 166 7.43 3.37 -1.19
CA LEU A 166 8.26 2.90 -0.09
C LEU A 166 9.38 2.01 -0.63
N GLU A 167 10.52 2.03 0.04
CA GLU A 167 11.62 1.11 -0.16
C GLU A 167 12.00 0.45 1.17
N TRP A 168 12.34 -0.84 1.11
CA TRP A 168 12.91 -1.57 2.24
C TRP A 168 14.16 -2.33 1.80
N PHE A 169 15.22 -2.17 2.59
CA PHE A 169 16.57 -2.67 2.31
C PHE A 169 16.95 -3.70 3.38
N PRO A 170 16.49 -4.96 3.26
CA PRO A 170 16.90 -6.02 4.17
C PRO A 170 18.43 -6.18 4.10
N ARG A 171 19.07 -6.31 5.26
CA ARG A 171 20.51 -6.62 5.36
C ARG A 171 20.77 -8.08 5.72
N VAL A 172 19.71 -8.83 5.99
CA VAL A 172 19.72 -10.25 6.32
C VAL A 172 18.73 -10.97 5.41
N THR A 173 19.17 -12.06 4.81
CA THR A 173 18.41 -12.80 3.78
C THR A 173 17.86 -14.11 4.34
N ASN A 174 17.12 -14.03 5.44
CA ASN A 174 16.38 -15.13 6.04
C ASN A 174 15.25 -14.60 6.95
N ALA A 175 14.47 -15.51 7.53
CA ALA A 175 13.35 -15.18 8.41
C ALA A 175 13.73 -14.47 9.73
N ALA A 176 15.01 -14.26 10.02
CA ALA A 176 15.42 -13.46 11.19
C ALA A 176 15.17 -11.96 10.99
N MET A 177 14.89 -11.50 9.77
CA MET A 177 14.57 -10.10 9.47
C MET A 177 13.38 -10.04 8.51
N GLN A 178 12.21 -9.65 9.02
CA GLN A 178 10.96 -9.61 8.27
C GLN A 178 10.29 -8.25 8.40
N LEU A 179 9.81 -7.69 7.29
CA LEU A 179 8.94 -6.52 7.26
C LEU A 179 7.50 -6.96 7.38
N CYS A 180 6.80 -6.54 8.43
CA CYS A 180 5.41 -6.92 8.71
C CYS A 180 4.39 -5.86 8.25
N GLY A 181 4.82 -4.61 8.15
CA GLY A 181 4.00 -3.56 7.55
C GLY A 181 4.60 -2.18 7.70
N VAL A 182 3.99 -1.23 7.01
CA VAL A 182 4.30 0.20 7.11
C VAL A 182 3.00 0.96 7.28
N ARG A 183 2.97 1.85 8.27
CA ARG A 183 1.86 2.77 8.50
C ARG A 183 2.32 4.19 8.26
N ILE A 184 1.68 4.91 7.34
CA ILE A 184 1.98 6.31 7.04
C ILE A 184 0.91 7.18 7.70
N ALA A 185 1.32 8.07 8.59
CA ALA A 185 0.45 9.06 9.20
C ALA A 185 0.41 10.33 8.35
N TYR A 186 -0.78 10.82 8.04
CA TYR A 186 -0.97 12.05 7.26
C TYR A 186 -2.19 12.82 7.71
N THR A 187 -2.26 14.12 7.41
CA THR A 187 -3.52 14.87 7.49
C THR A 187 -4.19 14.87 6.12
N ALA A 188 -5.52 14.74 6.10
CA ALA A 188 -6.28 14.84 4.86
C ALA A 188 -5.99 16.16 4.11
N PRO A 189 -6.16 16.20 2.77
CA PRO A 189 -6.06 17.44 2.02
C PRO A 189 -7.02 18.51 2.57
N ALA A 190 -6.59 19.78 2.52
CA ALA A 190 -7.44 20.89 2.94
C ALA A 190 -8.69 20.98 2.04
N GLU A 191 -9.82 21.36 2.65
CA GLU A 191 -11.09 21.52 1.98
C GLU A 191 -11.37 23.00 1.65
N PRO A 192 -12.04 23.32 0.51
CA PRO A 192 -12.57 22.39 -0.47
C PRO A 192 -11.46 21.76 -1.32
N ARG A 193 -11.57 20.45 -1.58
CA ARG A 193 -10.65 19.77 -2.51
C ARG A 193 -10.64 20.45 -3.89
N PRO A 194 -9.47 20.54 -4.55
CA PRO A 194 -9.41 20.94 -5.94
C PRO A 194 -10.32 20.06 -6.80
N SER A 195 -10.95 20.64 -7.82
CA SER A 195 -11.75 19.87 -8.78
C SER A 195 -10.91 18.82 -9.50
N THR A 196 -9.60 19.07 -9.65
CA THR A 196 -8.65 18.19 -10.32
C THR A 196 -7.69 17.57 -9.33
N ASP A 197 -7.53 16.27 -9.40
CA ASP A 197 -6.69 15.45 -8.52
C ASP A 197 -5.81 14.52 -9.35
N TYR A 198 -4.81 13.91 -8.71
CA TYR A 198 -3.79 13.11 -9.37
C TYR A 198 -3.46 11.84 -8.59
N LEU A 199 -3.30 10.74 -9.33
CA LEU A 199 -2.69 9.50 -8.84
C LEU A 199 -1.39 9.30 -9.62
N PHE A 200 -0.32 8.90 -8.94
CA PHE A 200 0.96 8.59 -9.57
C PHE A 200 1.42 7.19 -9.16
N ILE A 201 1.52 6.27 -10.12
CA ILE A 201 2.08 4.93 -9.94
C ILE A 201 3.53 4.94 -10.40
N VAL A 202 4.47 4.63 -9.51
CA VAL A 202 5.90 4.63 -9.81
C VAL A 202 6.30 3.32 -10.50
N GLY A 203 7.17 3.39 -11.51
CA GLY A 203 7.61 2.25 -12.33
C GLY A 203 8.10 1.05 -11.51
N SER A 204 8.87 1.31 -10.46
CA SER A 204 9.43 0.30 -9.55
C SER A 204 8.41 -0.40 -8.65
N THR A 205 7.13 -0.04 -8.73
CA THR A 205 6.03 -0.67 -7.98
C THR A 205 5.18 -1.60 -8.84
N LEU A 206 5.43 -1.67 -10.15
CA LEU A 206 4.77 -2.62 -11.04
C LEU A 206 5.23 -4.04 -10.76
N VAL A 207 4.32 -4.99 -10.88
CA VAL A 207 4.55 -6.42 -10.71
C VAL A 207 4.64 -7.14 -12.05
N ASN A 208 5.30 -8.28 -12.07
CA ASN A 208 5.34 -9.12 -13.26
C ASN A 208 3.95 -9.70 -13.55
N THR A 209 3.60 -9.83 -14.83
CA THR A 209 2.39 -10.56 -15.23
C THR A 209 2.56 -12.07 -15.19
N ASN A 210 3.79 -12.56 -15.13
CA ASN A 210 4.13 -13.98 -15.06
C ASN A 210 5.51 -14.17 -14.44
N SER A 211 5.76 -15.34 -13.86
CA SER A 211 7.02 -15.68 -13.20
C SER A 211 8.22 -15.78 -14.14
N SER A 212 8.00 -15.92 -15.46
CA SER A 212 9.09 -15.96 -16.43
C SER A 212 9.64 -14.57 -16.77
N THR A 213 8.91 -13.50 -16.45
CA THR A 213 9.36 -12.13 -16.69
C THR A 213 10.31 -11.73 -15.59
N GLU A 214 11.54 -11.39 -15.92
CA GLU A 214 12.46 -10.76 -14.98
C GLU A 214 12.51 -9.24 -15.20
N HIS A 215 12.45 -8.46 -14.13
CA HIS A 215 12.58 -7.01 -14.18
C HIS A 215 13.71 -6.51 -13.27
N GLY A 216 14.20 -5.32 -13.56
CA GLY A 216 15.25 -4.66 -12.81
C GLY A 216 14.91 -3.23 -12.47
N TYR A 217 15.58 -2.73 -11.43
CA TYR A 217 15.54 -1.33 -11.04
C TYR A 217 16.63 -0.52 -11.75
N ALA A 218 16.25 0.59 -12.35
CA ALA A 218 17.17 1.46 -13.08
C ALA A 218 17.48 2.77 -12.36
N GLY A 219 17.10 2.89 -11.08
CA GLY A 219 17.17 4.13 -10.31
C GLY A 219 15.95 5.03 -10.53
N ALA A 220 15.74 5.98 -9.62
CA ALA A 220 14.69 7.00 -9.68
C ALA A 220 13.31 6.42 -10.03
N GLY A 221 12.89 5.37 -9.31
CA GLY A 221 11.59 4.74 -9.52
C GLY A 221 11.38 4.06 -10.88
N CYS A 222 12.40 3.96 -11.73
CA CYS A 222 12.28 3.36 -13.06
C CYS A 222 12.52 1.84 -13.03
N THR A 223 11.71 1.12 -13.81
CA THR A 223 11.82 -0.33 -14.02
C THR A 223 12.11 -0.65 -15.48
N PHE A 224 12.70 -1.82 -15.74
CA PHE A 224 12.95 -2.38 -17.07
C PHE A 224 12.87 -3.90 -17.04
N VAL A 225 12.65 -4.55 -18.18
CA VAL A 225 12.66 -6.01 -18.29
C VAL A 225 14.08 -6.50 -18.61
N LYS A 226 14.57 -7.50 -17.86
CA LYS A 226 15.92 -8.07 -17.95
C LYS A 226 15.98 -9.32 -18.83
N ILE A 227 15.08 -10.28 -18.58
CA ILE A 227 15.12 -11.61 -19.17
C ILE A 227 13.69 -12.08 -19.34
N ASN A 228 13.38 -12.62 -20.53
CA ASN A 228 12.09 -13.22 -20.85
C ASN A 228 10.89 -12.29 -20.58
N GLY A 229 9.71 -12.75 -20.97
CA GLY A 229 8.49 -11.97 -20.79
C GLY A 229 8.54 -10.63 -21.51
N ARG A 230 7.53 -9.81 -21.24
CA ARG A 230 7.33 -8.52 -21.90
C ARG A 230 6.59 -7.50 -21.05
N THR A 231 5.82 -7.96 -20.07
CA THR A 231 4.80 -7.11 -19.46
C THR A 231 4.89 -7.04 -17.95
N LEU A 232 4.75 -5.82 -17.45
CA LEU A 232 4.56 -5.50 -16.05
C LEU A 232 3.17 -4.88 -15.87
N ASN A 233 2.57 -5.03 -14.69
CA ASN A 233 1.24 -4.50 -14.38
C ASN A 233 1.22 -3.78 -13.02
N ALA A 234 0.30 -2.82 -12.86
CA ALA A 234 -0.08 -2.27 -11.56
C ALA A 234 -1.58 -1.99 -11.54
N ASP A 235 -2.17 -2.12 -10.35
CA ASP A 235 -3.56 -1.74 -10.13
C ASP A 235 -3.71 -0.21 -10.07
N VAL A 236 -4.85 0.32 -10.52
CA VAL A 236 -5.16 1.76 -10.53
C VAL A 236 -6.29 2.04 -9.55
N ASP A 237 -5.95 2.70 -8.43
CA ASP A 237 -6.88 3.08 -7.37
C ASP A 237 -7.46 4.48 -7.58
N LEU A 238 -8.65 4.56 -8.18
CA LEU A 238 -9.35 5.83 -8.37
C LEU A 238 -10.72 5.80 -7.68
N PRO A 239 -11.18 6.92 -7.08
CA PRO A 239 -12.49 6.96 -6.44
C PRO A 239 -13.63 6.62 -7.40
N GLN A 240 -14.63 5.85 -6.94
CA GLN A 240 -15.84 5.55 -7.70
C GLN A 240 -16.52 6.84 -8.19
N GLY A 241 -16.90 6.88 -9.47
CA GLY A 241 -17.58 8.02 -10.09
C GLY A 241 -16.68 9.21 -10.42
N SER A 242 -15.37 9.12 -10.16
CA SER A 242 -14.42 10.13 -10.63
C SER A 242 -14.35 10.17 -12.16
N GLN A 243 -14.12 11.35 -12.73
CA GLN A 243 -13.94 11.50 -14.18
C GLN A 243 -12.45 11.50 -14.49
N LEU A 244 -11.94 10.43 -15.09
CA LEU A 244 -10.58 10.37 -15.59
C LEU A 244 -10.45 11.21 -16.87
N THR A 245 -9.60 12.23 -16.81
CA THR A 245 -9.45 13.26 -17.85
C THR A 245 -8.16 13.16 -18.64
N ALA A 246 -7.10 12.59 -18.05
CA ALA A 246 -5.86 12.34 -18.75
C ALA A 246 -5.04 11.23 -18.10
N VAL A 247 -4.22 10.59 -18.89
CA VAL A 247 -3.14 9.70 -18.45
C VAL A 247 -1.83 10.17 -19.07
N ARG A 248 -0.76 10.16 -18.27
CA ARG A 248 0.61 10.50 -18.68
C ARG A 248 1.52 9.34 -18.30
N SER A 249 2.36 8.89 -19.23
CA SER A 249 3.41 7.90 -18.92
C SER A 249 4.79 8.54 -19.06
N TYR A 250 5.71 8.15 -18.17
CA TYR A 250 7.06 8.70 -18.06
C TYR A 250 8.07 7.61 -18.48
N PHE A 251 8.75 7.83 -19.59
CA PHE A 251 9.64 6.85 -20.21
C PHE A 251 11.08 7.33 -20.24
N ARG A 252 12.01 6.38 -20.25
CA ARG A 252 13.36 6.62 -20.76
C ARG A 252 13.65 5.55 -21.81
N ASP A 253 13.71 5.95 -23.06
CA ASP A 253 13.80 5.04 -24.18
C ASP A 253 14.87 5.48 -25.18
N VAL A 254 16.04 4.86 -25.11
CA VAL A 254 17.14 5.07 -26.06
C VAL A 254 17.22 3.94 -27.10
N ASN A 255 16.20 3.08 -27.19
CA ASN A 255 16.13 1.96 -28.12
C ASN A 255 15.25 2.32 -29.34
N ASN A 256 15.29 1.51 -30.40
CA ASN A 256 14.44 1.70 -31.59
C ASN A 256 13.10 0.95 -31.49
N ALA A 257 12.93 0.10 -30.48
CA ALA A 257 11.67 -0.57 -30.20
C ALA A 257 10.85 0.24 -29.21
N ASP A 258 9.54 0.11 -29.33
CA ASP A 258 8.59 0.89 -28.55
C ASP A 258 8.18 0.16 -27.26
N LEU A 259 8.19 0.89 -26.15
CA LEU A 259 7.46 0.53 -24.93
C LEU A 259 6.04 1.07 -25.00
N THR A 260 5.06 0.21 -24.79
CA THR A 260 3.65 0.58 -24.80
C THR A 260 3.06 0.45 -23.40
N VAL A 261 2.45 1.52 -22.90
CA VAL A 261 1.65 1.53 -21.67
C VAL A 261 0.18 1.60 -22.03
N LYS A 262 -0.60 0.65 -21.51
CA LYS A 262 -2.05 0.58 -21.72
C LYS A 262 -2.79 0.78 -20.40
N LEU A 263 -3.81 1.61 -20.41
CA LEU A 263 -4.82 1.64 -19.35
C LEU A 263 -5.94 0.69 -19.74
N ILE A 264 -6.20 -0.32 -18.90
CA ILE A 264 -7.15 -1.40 -19.19
C ILE A 264 -8.22 -1.39 -18.10
N ALA A 265 -9.48 -1.40 -18.52
CA ALA A 265 -10.62 -1.74 -17.68
C ALA A 265 -10.95 -3.23 -17.86
N SER A 266 -11.17 -3.97 -16.76
CA SER A 266 -11.55 -5.39 -16.79
C SER A 266 -12.76 -5.62 -15.91
N ASN A 267 -13.78 -6.30 -16.42
CA ASN A 267 -14.98 -6.61 -15.64
C ASN A 267 -14.86 -7.86 -14.74
N GLY A 268 -13.67 -8.47 -14.68
CA GLY A 268 -13.41 -9.73 -13.97
C GLY A 268 -14.04 -10.98 -14.61
N GLN A 269 -14.85 -10.84 -15.66
CA GLN A 269 -15.52 -11.95 -16.36
C GLN A 269 -14.85 -12.31 -17.69
N GLY A 270 -13.60 -11.88 -17.89
CA GLY A 270 -12.88 -12.14 -19.13
C GLY A 270 -13.08 -11.08 -20.22
N VAL A 271 -13.73 -9.95 -19.93
CA VAL A 271 -13.89 -8.85 -20.88
C VAL A 271 -13.00 -7.70 -20.44
N THR A 272 -12.12 -7.26 -21.35
CA THR A 272 -11.25 -6.11 -21.15
C THR A 272 -11.49 -5.04 -22.20
N ASN A 273 -11.32 -3.78 -21.81
CA ASN A 273 -11.36 -2.63 -22.70
C ASN A 273 -10.09 -1.80 -22.52
N THR A 274 -9.38 -1.51 -23.60
CA THR A 274 -8.21 -0.62 -23.55
C THR A 274 -8.71 0.82 -23.67
N LEU A 275 -8.61 1.58 -22.59
CA LEU A 275 -9.06 2.97 -22.51
C LEU A 275 -8.03 3.95 -23.08
N ALA A 276 -6.74 3.64 -22.91
CA ALA A 276 -5.63 4.46 -23.38
C ALA A 276 -4.46 3.58 -23.83
N THR A 277 -3.68 4.07 -24.79
CA THR A 277 -2.42 3.45 -25.23
C THR A 277 -1.40 4.56 -25.45
N LEU A 278 -0.33 4.54 -24.68
CA LEU A 278 0.77 5.48 -24.75
C LEU A 278 2.02 4.73 -25.17
N THR A 279 2.70 5.23 -26.20
CA THR A 279 3.92 4.62 -26.72
C THR A 279 5.11 5.51 -26.38
N SER A 280 6.22 4.92 -25.94
CA SER A 280 7.45 5.66 -25.70
C SER A 280 7.96 6.28 -26.99
N PRO A 281 8.24 7.59 -27.02
CA PRO A 281 8.99 8.17 -28.12
C PRO A 281 10.47 7.85 -27.93
N VAL A 282 11.13 7.39 -29.01
CA VAL A 282 12.59 7.19 -29.02
C VAL A 282 13.27 8.53 -28.68
N SER A 283 14.06 8.55 -27.60
CA SER A 283 14.73 9.74 -27.05
C SER A 283 16.12 9.40 -26.53
N ASN A 284 17.14 10.11 -27.00
CA ASN A 284 18.53 9.74 -26.78
C ASN A 284 19.10 10.05 -25.37
N THR A 285 18.42 10.79 -24.49
CA THR A 285 19.02 11.18 -23.20
C THR A 285 18.07 11.44 -22.02
N ALA A 286 16.90 12.04 -22.24
CA ALA A 286 16.02 12.50 -21.16
C ALA A 286 14.74 11.65 -20.99
N VAL A 287 14.14 11.74 -19.80
CA VAL A 287 12.80 11.20 -19.54
C VAL A 287 11.79 11.97 -20.38
N VAL A 288 10.98 11.23 -21.13
CA VAL A 288 9.98 11.75 -22.06
C VAL A 288 8.60 11.33 -21.62
N ASN A 289 7.64 12.21 -21.84
CA ASN A 289 6.26 11.98 -21.44
C ASN A 289 5.39 11.78 -22.68
N ALA A 290 4.51 10.78 -22.65
CA ALA A 290 3.38 10.71 -23.56
C ALA A 290 2.11 11.03 -22.78
N ASP A 291 1.21 11.76 -23.41
CA ASP A 291 -0.07 12.19 -22.84
C ASP A 291 -1.22 11.70 -23.70
N GLN A 292 -2.30 11.27 -23.05
CA GLN A 292 -3.56 11.02 -23.71
C GLN A 292 -4.70 11.61 -22.86
N SER A 293 -5.52 12.47 -23.48
CA SER A 293 -6.77 12.93 -22.87
C SER A 293 -7.82 11.83 -22.92
N LEU A 294 -8.63 11.76 -21.86
CA LEU A 294 -9.67 10.76 -21.68
C LEU A 294 -10.98 11.44 -21.28
N ASN A 295 -12.08 10.74 -21.53
CA ASN A 295 -13.38 11.08 -20.99
C ASN A 295 -14.02 9.78 -20.47
N TYR A 296 -13.46 9.26 -19.38
CA TYR A 296 -13.90 8.01 -18.78
C TYR A 296 -14.36 8.21 -17.34
N THR A 297 -15.58 7.77 -17.01
CA THR A 297 -16.09 7.78 -15.64
C THR A 297 -15.72 6.47 -14.96
N VAL A 298 -15.00 6.55 -13.85
CA VAL A 298 -14.54 5.40 -13.08
C VAL A 298 -15.73 4.64 -12.48
N ASN A 299 -15.78 3.33 -12.74
CA ASN A 299 -16.85 2.45 -12.28
C ASN A 299 -16.30 1.15 -11.66
N GLU A 300 -15.58 1.28 -10.55
CA GLU A 300 -15.10 0.20 -9.69
C GLU A 300 -16.21 -0.76 -9.23
N SER A 301 -17.48 -0.37 -9.31
CA SER A 301 -18.60 -1.28 -9.02
C SER A 301 -18.73 -2.43 -10.03
N SER A 302 -18.25 -2.24 -11.27
CA SER A 302 -18.36 -3.19 -12.38
C SER A 302 -17.05 -3.58 -13.04
N GLU A 303 -16.00 -2.75 -12.94
CA GLU A 303 -14.72 -3.02 -13.58
C GLU A 303 -13.53 -2.53 -12.75
N SER A 304 -12.43 -3.28 -12.76
CA SER A 304 -11.13 -2.87 -12.21
C SER A 304 -10.34 -2.08 -13.26
N LEU A 305 -9.57 -1.10 -12.82
CA LEU A 305 -8.59 -0.40 -13.67
C LEU A 305 -7.17 -0.89 -13.41
N SER A 306 -6.38 -1.05 -14.47
CA SER A 306 -4.98 -1.47 -14.36
C SER A 306 -4.10 -0.89 -15.47
N VAL A 307 -2.80 -0.80 -15.21
CA VAL A 307 -1.79 -0.33 -16.15
C VAL A 307 -0.92 -1.48 -16.59
N LEU A 308 -1.00 -1.86 -17.87
CA LEU A 308 -0.10 -2.84 -18.47
C LEU A 308 1.01 -2.14 -19.24
N ALA A 309 2.26 -2.34 -18.83
CA ALA A 309 3.44 -1.87 -19.54
C ALA A 309 4.07 -3.02 -20.35
N ASP A 310 4.08 -2.94 -21.67
CA ASP A 310 4.70 -3.89 -22.61
C ASP A 310 6.01 -3.30 -23.15
N PHE A 311 7.13 -3.94 -22.82
CA PHE A 311 8.49 -3.53 -23.19
C PHE A 311 8.88 -3.97 -24.61
N GLY A 312 7.94 -4.46 -25.42
CA GLY A 312 8.19 -4.77 -26.84
C GLY A 312 9.17 -5.93 -27.07
N GLY A 313 9.50 -6.69 -26.02
CA GLY A 313 10.54 -7.73 -26.04
C GLY A 313 11.96 -7.20 -25.86
N VAL A 314 12.14 -5.92 -25.51
CA VAL A 314 13.46 -5.37 -25.20
C VAL A 314 13.88 -5.78 -23.79
N LEU A 315 14.96 -6.55 -23.73
CA LEU A 315 15.54 -7.13 -22.53
C LEU A 315 16.78 -6.32 -22.09
N SER A 316 16.61 -5.02 -21.85
CA SER A 316 17.72 -4.14 -21.45
C SER A 316 17.24 -2.90 -20.71
N ASN A 317 18.17 -2.23 -20.02
CA ASN A 317 17.90 -0.95 -19.36
C ASN A 317 17.87 0.25 -20.35
N GLN A 318 17.83 0.01 -21.66
CA GLN A 318 17.69 1.07 -22.66
C GLN A 318 16.25 1.58 -22.76
N ILE A 319 15.29 0.73 -22.42
CA ILE A 319 13.88 1.06 -22.29
C ILE A 319 13.50 0.96 -20.82
N ARG A 320 12.91 2.02 -20.27
CA ARG A 320 12.49 2.08 -18.88
C ARG A 320 11.14 2.76 -18.77
N LEU A 321 10.31 2.23 -17.87
CA LEU A 321 9.11 2.92 -17.40
C LEU A 321 9.40 3.49 -16.01
N CYS A 322 9.28 4.80 -15.86
CA CYS A 322 9.49 5.51 -14.59
C CYS A 322 8.20 5.76 -13.82
N GLY A 323 7.07 5.73 -14.52
CA GLY A 323 5.76 5.63 -13.90
C GLY A 323 4.64 6.16 -14.78
N VAL A 324 3.44 6.18 -14.22
CA VAL A 324 2.19 6.57 -14.89
C VAL A 324 1.38 7.45 -13.96
N ARG A 325 0.98 8.62 -14.45
CA ARG A 325 0.16 9.60 -13.73
C ARG A 325 -1.22 9.70 -14.34
N PHE A 326 -2.23 9.68 -13.50
CA PHE A 326 -3.63 9.90 -13.86
C PHE A 326 -4.05 11.27 -13.38
N GLN A 327 -4.77 12.01 -14.22
CA GLN A 327 -5.47 13.22 -13.84
C GLN A 327 -6.96 12.95 -13.87
N TYR A 328 -7.64 13.15 -12.75
CA TYR A 328 -9.07 12.92 -12.64
C TYR A 328 -9.75 14.08 -11.93
N THR A 329 -11.06 14.18 -12.06
CA THR A 329 -11.87 15.05 -11.21
C THR A 329 -12.59 14.22 -10.19
N ASN A 330 -12.54 14.67 -8.94
CA ASN A 330 -13.25 14.02 -7.84
C ASN A 330 -14.76 14.04 -8.10
N PRO A 331 -15.52 13.00 -7.69
CA PRO A 331 -16.96 13.02 -7.79
C PRO A 331 -17.53 14.22 -7.01
N SER A 332 -18.58 14.85 -7.54
CA SER A 332 -19.18 16.05 -6.95
C SER A 332 -19.82 15.81 -5.58
N ALA A 333 -20.08 14.56 -5.23
CA ALA A 333 -20.53 14.14 -3.91
C ALA A 333 -19.71 12.93 -3.45
N LYS A 334 -19.36 12.89 -2.16
CA LYS A 334 -18.79 11.69 -1.55
C LYS A 334 -19.85 10.58 -1.58
N PRO A 335 -19.55 9.40 -2.15
CA PRO A 335 -20.55 8.37 -2.27
C PRO A 335 -20.84 7.75 -0.90
N THR A 336 -22.08 7.31 -0.67
CA THR A 336 -22.46 6.56 0.55
C THR A 336 -21.85 5.15 0.57
N GLN A 337 -21.58 4.64 -0.62
CA GLN A 337 -20.92 3.37 -0.87
C GLN A 337 -19.77 3.59 -1.86
N ASP A 338 -18.60 3.10 -1.53
CA ASP A 338 -17.45 3.04 -2.43
C ASP A 338 -17.20 1.59 -2.84
N SER A 339 -16.55 1.38 -3.97
CA SER A 339 -16.11 0.05 -4.39
C SER A 339 -14.65 0.14 -4.77
N ARG A 340 -13.91 -0.92 -4.44
CA ARG A 340 -12.53 -1.09 -4.87
C ARG A 340 -12.40 -2.41 -5.59
N PHE A 341 -12.13 -2.39 -6.89
CA PHE A 341 -11.99 -3.58 -7.71
C PHE A 341 -10.53 -3.74 -8.16
N ILE A 342 -9.88 -4.76 -7.63
CA ILE A 342 -8.50 -5.11 -7.90
C ILE A 342 -8.43 -6.20 -8.96
N THR A 343 -7.61 -5.99 -10.01
CA THR A 343 -7.44 -6.98 -11.08
C THR A 343 -6.62 -8.19 -10.61
N GLY A 344 -6.97 -9.40 -11.08
CA GLY A 344 -6.31 -10.64 -10.68
C GLY A 344 -4.82 -10.65 -10.99
N SER A 345 -4.42 -10.09 -12.12
CA SER A 345 -3.02 -10.00 -12.58
C SER A 345 -2.09 -9.15 -11.72
N THR A 346 -2.60 -8.49 -10.67
CA THR A 346 -1.78 -7.78 -9.67
C THR A 346 -1.52 -8.61 -8.41
N PHE A 347 -2.18 -9.76 -8.28
CA PHE A 347 -1.88 -10.70 -7.21
C PHE A 347 -0.59 -11.44 -7.54
N VAL A 348 0.34 -11.44 -6.59
CA VAL A 348 1.64 -12.11 -6.73
C VAL A 348 1.76 -13.29 -5.79
N PRO A 349 2.56 -14.31 -6.12
CA PRO A 349 2.83 -15.39 -5.19
C PRO A 349 3.53 -14.91 -3.93
N ARG A 350 3.23 -15.59 -2.83
CA ARG A 350 3.86 -15.40 -1.52
C ARG A 350 5.32 -15.85 -1.45
N ARG A 351 5.82 -16.56 -2.45
CA ARG A 351 7.21 -17.02 -2.60
C ARG A 351 7.70 -16.79 -4.03
N SER A 352 8.94 -16.33 -4.18
CA SER A 352 9.51 -15.99 -5.49
C SER A 352 9.77 -17.18 -6.42
N ASN A 353 9.85 -18.41 -5.88
CA ASN A 353 10.12 -19.63 -6.67
C ASN A 353 8.85 -20.26 -7.27
N VAL A 354 7.68 -19.66 -7.06
CA VAL A 354 6.41 -20.15 -7.59
C VAL A 354 6.17 -19.58 -8.98
N SER A 355 5.80 -20.48 -9.89
CA SER A 355 5.45 -20.13 -11.26
C SER A 355 3.99 -19.74 -11.35
N TYR A 356 3.73 -18.62 -12.00
CA TYR A 356 2.39 -18.09 -12.23
C TYR A 356 2.31 -17.41 -13.59
N THR A 357 1.12 -17.36 -14.15
CA THR A 357 0.87 -16.63 -15.40
C THR A 357 -0.43 -15.84 -15.29
N SER A 358 -0.47 -14.66 -15.90
CA SER A 358 -1.71 -13.95 -16.15
C SER A 358 -2.05 -13.94 -17.64
N ASP A 359 -3.33 -14.06 -17.95
CA ASP A 359 -3.85 -13.97 -19.30
C ASP A 359 -4.17 -12.53 -19.71
N ALA A 360 -4.55 -12.34 -20.98
CA ALA A 360 -4.91 -11.03 -21.53
C ALA A 360 -6.15 -10.40 -20.88
N ASN A 361 -6.91 -11.16 -20.10
CA ASN A 361 -8.08 -10.67 -19.40
C ASN A 361 -7.76 -10.19 -17.98
N GLY A 362 -6.50 -10.30 -17.58
CA GLY A 362 -6.05 -9.99 -16.23
C GLY A 362 -6.31 -11.11 -15.24
N CYS A 363 -6.59 -12.34 -15.68
CA CYS A 363 -6.76 -13.49 -14.79
C CYS A 363 -5.42 -14.17 -14.51
N VAL A 364 -5.09 -14.44 -13.25
CA VAL A 364 -3.85 -15.06 -12.80
C VAL A 364 -4.07 -16.49 -12.30
N ASN A 365 -3.13 -17.39 -12.58
CA ASN A 365 -3.08 -18.75 -12.06
C ASN A 365 -1.66 -19.15 -11.64
N VAL A 366 -1.56 -20.17 -10.79
CA VAL A 366 -0.29 -20.82 -10.41
C VAL A 366 -0.12 -22.13 -11.17
N SER A 367 1.11 -22.47 -11.58
CA SER A 367 1.33 -23.54 -12.56
C SER A 367 2.28 -24.68 -12.13
N ASN A 368 3.14 -24.48 -11.13
CA ASN A 368 4.12 -25.49 -10.72
C ASN A 368 3.93 -26.04 -9.29
N GLU A 369 3.33 -25.26 -8.39
CA GLU A 369 3.11 -25.61 -6.99
C GLU A 369 1.86 -24.91 -6.47
N VAL A 370 1.20 -25.51 -5.48
CA VAL A 370 0.08 -24.85 -4.78
C VAL A 370 0.65 -23.71 -3.96
N GLU A 371 0.19 -22.50 -4.24
CA GLU A 371 0.62 -21.30 -3.54
C GLU A 371 -0.52 -20.31 -3.42
N ASP A 372 -0.45 -19.48 -2.36
CA ASP A 372 -1.36 -18.37 -2.23
C ASP A 372 -0.85 -17.15 -2.98
N LEU A 373 -1.76 -16.45 -3.65
CA LEU A 373 -1.47 -15.16 -4.27
C LEU A 373 -2.00 -14.04 -3.38
N THR A 374 -1.26 -12.94 -3.23
CA THR A 374 -1.60 -11.83 -2.34
C THR A 374 -1.53 -10.48 -3.05
N THR A 375 -2.36 -9.54 -2.61
CA THR A 375 -2.30 -8.13 -3.02
C THR A 375 -2.74 -7.20 -1.89
N ASN A 376 -2.26 -5.96 -1.88
CA ASN A 376 -2.65 -4.96 -0.89
C ASN A 376 -4.08 -4.49 -1.13
N VAL A 377 -4.78 -4.10 -0.06
CA VAL A 377 -6.05 -3.38 -0.16
C VAL A 377 -5.90 -2.02 0.48
N THR A 378 -6.06 -0.96 -0.31
CA THR A 378 -6.29 0.38 0.23
C THR A 378 -7.73 0.45 0.74
N ALA A 379 -7.89 0.62 2.05
CA ALA A 379 -9.20 0.77 2.66
C ALA A 379 -9.37 2.22 3.17
N PRO A 380 -10.53 2.87 2.94
CA PRO A 380 -10.75 4.22 3.44
C PRO A 380 -10.98 4.21 4.96
N GLU A 381 -10.21 5.02 5.68
CA GLU A 381 -10.29 5.13 7.15
C GLU A 381 -11.72 5.46 7.62
N GLY A 382 -12.19 4.77 8.65
CA GLY A 382 -13.52 4.98 9.23
C GLY A 382 -14.69 4.43 8.40
N ALA A 383 -14.43 3.75 7.30
CA ALA A 383 -15.45 2.99 6.58
C ALA A 383 -15.73 1.62 7.22
N LYS A 384 -16.71 0.91 6.68
CA LYS A 384 -16.95 -0.51 6.93
C LYS A 384 -16.85 -1.28 5.63
N ALA A 385 -16.04 -2.33 5.60
CA ALA A 385 -16.14 -3.30 4.51
C ALA A 385 -17.48 -4.04 4.67
N ALA A 386 -18.28 -4.02 3.61
CA ALA A 386 -19.68 -4.47 3.62
C ALA A 386 -19.91 -5.70 2.75
N ARG A 387 -19.12 -5.86 1.69
CA ARG A 387 -19.20 -7.02 0.81
C ARG A 387 -17.87 -7.26 0.11
N VAL A 388 -17.51 -8.54 -0.04
CA VAL A 388 -16.40 -8.97 -0.89
C VAL A 388 -16.97 -9.81 -2.01
N THR A 389 -16.64 -9.46 -3.25
CA THR A 389 -17.00 -10.20 -4.46
C THR A 389 -15.71 -10.68 -5.13
N PHE A 390 -15.67 -11.94 -5.48
CA PHE A 390 -14.54 -12.57 -6.15
C PHE A 390 -14.92 -12.90 -7.58
N TYR A 391 -14.00 -12.72 -8.52
CA TYR A 391 -14.18 -13.02 -9.93
C TYR A 391 -13.12 -14.02 -10.38
N TYR A 392 -13.54 -15.08 -11.04
CA TYR A 392 -12.67 -16.20 -11.40
C TYR A 392 -13.11 -16.91 -12.66
N LYS A 393 -12.23 -17.72 -13.23
CA LYS A 393 -12.52 -18.55 -14.39
C LYS A 393 -12.27 -20.01 -14.06
N ASN A 394 -13.24 -20.84 -14.47
CA ASN A 394 -13.17 -22.30 -14.60
C ASN A 394 -12.58 -23.09 -13.41
N ALA A 395 -12.75 -22.58 -12.20
CA ALA A 395 -12.33 -23.31 -11.01
C ALA A 395 -13.32 -24.46 -10.73
N ALA A 396 -12.81 -25.68 -10.56
CA ALA A 396 -13.56 -26.64 -9.77
C ALA A 396 -13.70 -26.11 -8.32
N ALA A 397 -14.56 -26.73 -7.51
CA ALA A 397 -14.61 -26.35 -6.10
C ALA A 397 -13.25 -26.61 -5.43
N GLY A 398 -12.82 -25.71 -4.54
CA GLY A 398 -11.53 -25.85 -3.85
C GLY A 398 -10.93 -24.54 -3.39
N PRO A 399 -10.63 -23.61 -4.31
CA PRO A 399 -9.97 -22.36 -3.94
C PRO A 399 -10.80 -21.50 -3.00
N THR A 400 -10.10 -20.67 -2.23
CA THR A 400 -10.75 -19.69 -1.35
C THR A 400 -10.12 -18.31 -1.51
N LEU A 401 -10.94 -17.27 -1.61
CA LEU A 401 -10.46 -15.91 -1.43
C LEU A 401 -10.66 -15.51 0.03
N ASN A 402 -9.60 -15.07 0.67
CA ASN A 402 -9.60 -14.63 2.06
C ASN A 402 -9.29 -13.14 2.12
N LEU A 403 -10.08 -12.39 2.88
CA LEU A 403 -9.74 -11.03 3.29
C LEU A 403 -9.15 -11.09 4.69
N TYR A 404 -7.91 -10.64 4.83
CA TYR A 404 -7.20 -10.60 6.11
C TYR A 404 -6.97 -9.17 6.53
N SER A 405 -7.03 -8.92 7.85
CA SER A 405 -6.36 -7.75 8.44
C SER A 405 -5.07 -8.17 9.13
N PHE A 406 -4.04 -7.34 9.07
CA PHE A 406 -2.74 -7.56 9.70
C PHE A 406 -2.42 -6.42 10.66
N VAL A 407 -1.99 -6.74 11.86
CA VAL A 407 -1.48 -5.73 12.81
C VAL A 407 0.04 -5.60 12.67
N GLY A 408 0.62 -4.64 13.40
CA GLY A 408 2.07 -4.39 13.40
C GLY A 408 2.94 -5.61 13.73
N SER A 409 2.45 -6.57 14.51
CA SER A 409 3.20 -7.81 14.78
C SER A 409 3.28 -8.77 13.58
N GLY A 410 2.54 -8.50 12.51
CA GLY A 410 2.32 -9.43 11.40
C GLY A 410 1.25 -10.48 11.69
N ASP A 411 0.72 -10.52 12.93
CA ASP A 411 -0.44 -11.34 13.25
C ASP A 411 -1.63 -10.91 12.40
N PHE A 412 -2.43 -11.89 12.01
CA PHE A 412 -3.55 -11.68 11.12
C PHE A 412 -4.87 -12.04 11.78
N THR A 413 -5.94 -11.46 11.26
CA THR A 413 -7.32 -11.87 11.53
C THR A 413 -8.00 -12.16 10.21
N SER A 414 -8.55 -13.36 10.05
CA SER A 414 -9.43 -13.67 8.92
C SER A 414 -10.74 -12.92 9.10
N ILE A 415 -11.00 -11.96 8.22
CA ILE A 415 -12.25 -11.19 8.22
C ILE A 415 -13.34 -12.01 7.56
N THR A 416 -13.03 -12.59 6.41
CA THR A 416 -13.94 -13.49 5.70
C THR A 416 -13.17 -14.42 4.77
N SER A 417 -13.79 -15.56 4.48
CA SER A 417 -13.38 -16.50 3.45
C SER A 417 -14.54 -16.71 2.48
N VAL A 418 -14.28 -16.55 1.19
CA VAL A 418 -15.24 -16.77 0.10
C VAL A 418 -14.83 -18.04 -0.62
N PRO A 419 -15.50 -19.17 -0.38
CA PRO A 419 -15.20 -20.40 -1.09
C PRO A 419 -15.64 -20.30 -2.56
N VAL A 420 -14.86 -20.93 -3.43
CA VAL A 420 -15.28 -21.16 -4.81
C VAL A 420 -16.19 -22.38 -4.88
N MET A 421 -17.42 -22.15 -5.32
CA MET A 421 -18.50 -23.13 -5.33
C MET A 421 -18.66 -23.72 -6.74
N GLY A 422 -17.65 -24.46 -7.20
CA GLY A 422 -17.66 -25.11 -8.52
C GLY A 422 -17.55 -24.14 -9.69
N THR A 423 -18.02 -24.58 -10.87
CA THR A 423 -17.92 -23.83 -12.11
C THR A 423 -18.76 -22.55 -12.06
N GLY A 424 -18.11 -21.39 -12.12
CA GLY A 424 -18.76 -20.08 -12.09
C GLY A 424 -17.81 -18.97 -12.51
N THR A 425 -18.30 -17.73 -12.51
CA THR A 425 -17.50 -16.54 -12.83
C THR A 425 -17.33 -15.59 -11.65
N GLN A 426 -18.15 -15.74 -10.60
CA GLN A 426 -18.06 -14.91 -9.41
C GLN A 426 -18.76 -15.52 -8.20
N ASN A 427 -18.31 -15.16 -7.00
CA ASN A 427 -18.97 -15.43 -5.71
C ASN A 427 -18.87 -14.21 -4.81
N ALA A 428 -19.83 -14.00 -3.91
CA ALA A 428 -19.82 -12.85 -3.00
C ALA A 428 -20.28 -13.23 -1.60
N VAL A 429 -19.75 -12.51 -0.61
CA VAL A 429 -20.16 -12.60 0.80
C VAL A 429 -20.38 -11.20 1.36
N ASN A 430 -21.45 -11.02 2.12
CA ASN A 430 -21.66 -9.80 2.89
C ASN A 430 -20.89 -9.90 4.20
N ILE A 431 -20.21 -8.82 4.56
CA ILE A 431 -19.45 -8.67 5.79
C ILE A 431 -19.87 -7.39 6.50
N ASN A 432 -19.47 -7.25 7.75
CA ASN A 432 -19.66 -6.02 8.51
C ASN A 432 -18.42 -5.81 9.36
N TYR A 433 -17.36 -5.33 8.72
CA TYR A 433 -16.05 -5.19 9.35
C TYR A 433 -15.61 -3.72 9.36
N PRO A 434 -15.36 -3.11 10.53
CA PRO A 434 -14.88 -1.73 10.62
C PRO A 434 -13.43 -1.61 10.11
N ILE A 435 -13.13 -0.53 9.39
CA ILE A 435 -11.79 -0.21 8.92
C ILE A 435 -11.10 0.70 9.94
N GLU A 436 -9.95 0.23 10.44
CA GLU A 436 -9.13 0.87 11.47
C GLU A 436 -7.67 0.88 10.99
N ASN A 437 -7.32 1.69 9.98
CA ASN A 437 -5.96 1.74 9.42
C ASN A 437 -4.94 2.29 10.41
N ALA A 438 -5.40 2.93 11.50
CA ALA A 438 -4.54 3.25 12.63
C ALA A 438 -3.87 1.99 13.21
N GLU A 439 -4.49 0.81 13.14
CA GLU A 439 -3.97 -0.39 13.77
C GLU A 439 -3.70 -1.55 12.80
N LYS A 440 -4.39 -1.54 11.64
CA LYS A 440 -4.50 -2.71 10.77
C LYS A 440 -4.28 -2.37 9.30
N GLY A 441 -3.51 -3.21 8.62
CA GLY A 441 -3.48 -3.33 7.17
C GLY A 441 -4.44 -4.36 6.66
N PHE A 442 -4.72 -4.33 5.36
CA PHE A 442 -5.61 -5.28 4.71
C PHE A 442 -4.94 -5.87 3.49
N ALA A 443 -5.06 -7.19 3.33
CA ALA A 443 -4.66 -7.86 2.10
C ALA A 443 -5.70 -8.90 1.69
N LEU A 444 -5.84 -9.07 0.39
CA LEU A 444 -6.58 -10.18 -0.19
C LEU A 444 -5.61 -11.30 -0.48
N VAL A 445 -5.99 -12.52 -0.11
CA VAL A 445 -5.19 -13.72 -0.31
C VAL A 445 -6.06 -14.77 -1.00
N TRP A 446 -5.63 -15.15 -2.19
CA TRP A 446 -6.22 -16.23 -2.97
C TRP A 446 -5.47 -17.52 -2.71
N ASP A 447 -6.09 -18.45 -2.00
CA ASP A 447 -5.61 -19.81 -1.86
C ASP A 447 -6.06 -20.59 -3.10
N ALA A 448 -5.12 -20.88 -4.00
CA ALA A 448 -5.41 -21.54 -5.26
C ALA A 448 -5.85 -23.00 -5.09
N SER A 449 -5.62 -23.63 -3.92
CA SER A 449 -5.88 -25.05 -3.60
C SER A 449 -5.22 -26.10 -4.52
N SER A 450 -4.81 -25.74 -5.74
CA SER A 450 -4.10 -26.59 -6.69
C SER A 450 -3.28 -25.74 -7.70
N ALA A 451 -2.24 -26.34 -8.27
CA ALA A 451 -1.40 -25.74 -9.32
C ALA A 451 -1.93 -26.11 -10.71
N SER A 452 -3.02 -25.47 -11.14
CA SER A 452 -3.63 -25.74 -12.44
C SER A 452 -4.11 -24.46 -13.12
N SER A 453 -3.94 -24.42 -14.44
CA SER A 453 -4.42 -23.33 -15.27
C SER A 453 -5.95 -23.23 -15.34
N GLU A 454 -6.65 -24.26 -14.86
CA GLU A 454 -8.10 -24.26 -14.67
C GLU A 454 -8.53 -23.30 -13.55
N TYR A 455 -7.68 -23.04 -12.56
CA TYR A 455 -8.00 -22.14 -11.44
C TYR A 455 -7.37 -20.77 -11.67
N ALA A 456 -8.14 -19.87 -12.29
CA ALA A 456 -7.67 -18.52 -12.53
C ALA A 456 -8.50 -17.48 -11.76
N LEU A 457 -7.82 -16.62 -11.00
CA LEU A 457 -8.37 -15.46 -10.31
C LEU A 457 -8.38 -14.26 -11.26
N CYS A 458 -9.55 -13.70 -11.57
CA CYS A 458 -9.71 -12.60 -12.52
C CYS A 458 -9.83 -11.23 -11.85
N GLY A 459 -10.34 -11.17 -10.62
CA GLY A 459 -10.17 -10.03 -9.74
C GLY A 459 -10.96 -10.18 -8.45
N ALA A 460 -10.93 -9.15 -7.63
CA ALA A 460 -11.68 -9.09 -6.38
C ALA A 460 -12.18 -7.67 -6.14
N LYS A 461 -13.43 -7.54 -5.73
CA LYS A 461 -14.07 -6.27 -5.41
C LYS A 461 -14.48 -6.22 -3.94
N ILE A 462 -14.16 -5.12 -3.28
CA ILE A 462 -14.59 -4.84 -1.91
C ILE A 462 -15.50 -3.62 -1.95
N ASP A 463 -16.72 -3.76 -1.42
CA ASP A 463 -17.65 -2.65 -1.25
C ASP A 463 -17.50 -2.09 0.18
N PHE A 464 -17.31 -0.78 0.28
CA PHE A 464 -17.18 -0.04 1.53
C PHE A 464 -18.41 0.83 1.78
N LEU A 465 -18.87 0.89 3.03
CA LEU A 465 -19.94 1.76 3.50
C LEU A 465 -19.38 2.78 4.48
N TYR A 466 -19.71 4.05 4.28
CA TYR A 466 -19.31 5.11 5.22
C TYR A 466 -20.39 5.29 6.30
N THR A 467 -20.03 5.17 7.58
CA THR A 467 -20.97 5.32 8.71
C THR A 467 -21.38 6.75 8.98
N GLN A 468 -20.61 7.72 8.50
CA GLN A 468 -20.97 9.14 8.53
C GLN A 468 -20.59 9.77 7.19
N GLN A 469 -21.57 10.40 6.55
CA GLN A 469 -21.25 11.43 5.57
C GLN A 469 -20.68 12.61 6.36
N VAL A 470 -19.36 12.62 6.58
CA VAL A 470 -18.69 13.84 7.06
C VAL A 470 -18.69 14.80 5.87
N PHE A 471 -19.82 15.45 5.64
CA PHE A 471 -19.95 16.61 4.81
C PHE A 471 -19.36 17.79 5.56
N LEU A 472 -18.56 18.59 4.85
CA LEU A 472 -18.38 19.99 5.21
C LEU A 472 -19.75 20.66 5.27
N PRO A 473 -19.92 21.67 6.15
CA PRO A 473 -21.16 22.43 6.21
C PRO A 473 -21.51 22.94 4.81
N ALA A 474 -22.76 22.68 4.40
CA ALA A 474 -23.32 23.22 3.17
C ALA A 474 -22.92 24.68 3.03
N ALA A 475 -22.48 25.08 1.83
CA ALA A 475 -22.29 26.47 1.51
C ALA A 475 -23.57 27.22 1.94
N MET A 476 -23.46 28.03 2.99
CA MET A 476 -24.48 29.02 3.28
C MET A 476 -24.43 29.98 2.09
N ASN A 477 -25.34 29.75 1.13
CA ASN A 477 -25.70 30.75 0.15
C ASN A 477 -26.20 31.97 0.95
N ASN A 478 -25.30 32.90 1.24
CA ASN A 478 -25.69 34.22 1.68
C ASN A 478 -26.24 34.96 0.46
N TYR A 479 -27.52 35.32 0.59
CA TYR A 479 -28.24 36.31 -0.20
C TYR A 479 -27.50 37.63 -0.32
#